data_AF-A0A8T0CHN2-F1
#
_entry.id   AF-A0A8T0CHN2-F1
#
_cell.length_a   1.000
_cell.length_b   1.000
_cell.length_c   1.000
_cell.angle_alpha   90.00
_cell.angle_beta   90.00
_cell.angle_gamma   90.00
#
_symmetry.space_group_name_H-M   'P 1'
#
loop_
_entity.id
_entity.type
_entity.pdbx_description
1 polymer ?
#
loop_
_entity_poly.entity_id
_entity_poly.type
_entity_poly.pdbx_seq_one_letter_code
_entity_poly.pdbx_strand_id
1 'polypeptide(L)'
;MLRRTKESKDNDGRPILTLPPTDVQIIECEQSEAEQDFYDALFQRSKVRFDQFVAQGKVLHNYASILELLLRLRQCCNHPFLVMSRSDSQQYADLNKLARKFLDMNPHSASCNQIVPSKAYVEEVVDGIRRGENTECPICLESADDPVLTPCAHRMCRECLLSSWLTHSCGLCPICRQMLRKTDLITCPTESQFRVDVEKNWKESSKVSKLLDCLEKIRQSCCGKKSIVFSQWTSFLDLLEIPLKRRKFGYLRFDGKLAQKQRERILKEFDQTNDKMILLMSLKAGGVGLNLTAASHVFLMDPWWNPAVEEQAIMRIHRIGQKQTVSVRRFIVKDTVEERMQQVQARKQRMIAGALTDEEVRSARLEELKMLFR
;
A
#
# COMPACT_ATOMS: atom_id res chain seq x y z
N MET A 1 -33.87 12.55 -10.66
CA MET A 1 -32.59 11.93 -11.06
C MET A 1 -32.90 10.71 -11.92
N LEU A 2 -32.42 10.66 -13.17
CA LEU A 2 -32.66 9.50 -14.05
C LEU A 2 -31.54 8.46 -13.84
N ARG A 3 -31.88 7.27 -13.36
CA ARG A 3 -30.93 6.17 -13.12
C ARG A 3 -31.40 4.91 -13.85
N ARG A 4 -30.58 4.40 -14.77
CA ARG A 4 -30.77 3.11 -15.46
C ARG A 4 -29.74 2.12 -14.93
N THR A 5 -30.14 0.86 -14.78
CA THR A 5 -29.28 -0.26 -14.38
C THR A 5 -29.05 -1.20 -15.56
N LYS A 6 -28.14 -2.18 -15.43
CA LYS A 6 -27.88 -3.16 -16.49
C LYS A 6 -29.10 -4.05 -16.78
N GLU A 7 -30.00 -4.17 -15.81
CA GLU A 7 -31.27 -4.90 -15.91
C GLU A 7 -32.42 -4.05 -16.48
N SER A 8 -32.16 -2.78 -16.83
CA SER A 8 -33.21 -1.90 -17.36
C SER A 8 -33.72 -2.40 -18.71
N LYS A 9 -35.04 -2.38 -18.86
CA LYS A 9 -35.76 -2.79 -20.06
C LYS A 9 -36.30 -1.57 -20.82
N ASP A 10 -36.45 -1.71 -22.13
CA ASP A 10 -37.11 -0.71 -22.97
C ASP A 10 -38.64 -0.73 -22.78
N ASN A 11 -39.34 0.15 -23.50
CA ASN A 11 -40.79 0.25 -23.43
C ASN A 11 -41.51 -1.03 -23.92
N ASP A 12 -40.81 -1.88 -24.69
CA ASP A 12 -41.31 -3.15 -25.22
C ASP A 12 -40.93 -4.34 -24.32
N GLY A 13 -40.35 -4.08 -23.15
CA GLY A 13 -39.98 -5.09 -22.15
C GLY A 13 -38.71 -5.88 -22.49
N ARG A 14 -37.97 -5.51 -23.54
CA ARG A 14 -36.70 -6.13 -23.91
C ARG A 14 -35.56 -5.49 -23.11
N PRO A 15 -34.55 -6.26 -22.69
CA PRO A 15 -33.40 -5.69 -22.02
C PRO A 15 -32.69 -4.69 -22.95
N ILE A 16 -32.45 -3.47 -22.47
CA ILE A 16 -31.74 -2.43 -23.23
C ILE A 16 -30.30 -2.87 -23.53
N LEU A 17 -29.77 -3.74 -22.68
CA LEU A 17 -28.38 -4.18 -22.72
C LEU A 17 -28.28 -5.69 -22.49
N THR A 18 -27.67 -6.38 -23.45
CA THR A 18 -27.35 -7.82 -23.35
C THR A 18 -25.84 -7.96 -23.19
N LEU A 19 -25.37 -8.40 -22.02
CA LEU A 19 -23.96 -8.68 -21.76
C LEU A 19 -23.75 -10.16 -21.43
N PRO A 20 -22.56 -10.73 -21.72
CA PRO A 20 -22.18 -12.04 -21.19
C PRO A 20 -22.31 -12.09 -19.66
N PRO A 21 -22.56 -13.26 -19.07
CA PRO A 21 -22.70 -13.37 -17.62
C PRO A 21 -21.41 -12.98 -16.88
N THR A 22 -21.56 -12.61 -15.61
CA THR A 22 -20.44 -12.42 -14.70
C THR A 22 -20.46 -13.52 -13.64
N ASP A 23 -19.35 -14.22 -13.44
CA ASP A 23 -19.16 -15.19 -12.37
C ASP A 23 -18.34 -14.56 -11.24
N VAL A 24 -18.96 -14.34 -10.08
CA VAL A 24 -18.37 -13.61 -8.96
C VAL A 24 -18.15 -14.56 -7.80
N GLN A 25 -16.90 -14.74 -7.39
CA GLN A 25 -16.54 -15.65 -6.30
C GLN A 25 -15.62 -14.97 -5.28
N ILE A 26 -15.85 -15.26 -4.00
CA ILE A 26 -14.92 -14.91 -2.93
C ILE A 26 -13.92 -16.06 -2.79
N ILE A 27 -12.65 -15.75 -2.88
CA ILE A 27 -11.54 -16.68 -2.63
C ILE A 27 -11.04 -16.40 -1.23
N GLU A 28 -11.36 -17.32 -0.33
CA GLU A 28 -10.86 -17.27 1.03
C GLU A 28 -9.39 -17.71 1.07
N CYS A 29 -8.57 -16.92 1.73
CA CYS A 29 -7.15 -17.19 1.96
C CYS A 29 -6.94 -17.55 3.42
N GLU A 30 -6.29 -18.68 3.66
CA GLU A 30 -5.80 -19.09 4.98
C GLU A 30 -4.34 -18.70 5.07
N GLN A 31 -3.97 -18.00 6.14
CA GLN A 31 -2.60 -17.56 6.36
C GLN A 31 -1.70 -18.73 6.76
N SER A 32 -0.42 -18.64 6.40
CA SER A 32 0.59 -19.49 7.02
C SER A 32 0.76 -19.12 8.50
N GLU A 33 1.23 -20.05 9.32
CA GLU A 33 1.47 -19.84 10.76
C GLU A 33 2.30 -18.56 11.03
N ALA A 34 3.39 -18.36 10.29
CA ALA A 34 4.22 -17.16 10.43
C ALA A 34 3.51 -15.85 10.02
N GLU A 35 2.59 -15.90 9.05
CA GLU A 35 1.78 -14.72 8.69
C GLU A 35 0.72 -14.43 9.75
N GLN A 36 0.10 -15.48 10.29
CA GLN A 36 -0.89 -15.40 11.35
C GLN A 36 -0.27 -14.84 12.63
N ASP A 37 0.87 -15.35 13.07
CA ASP A 37 1.59 -14.86 14.25
C ASP A 37 1.94 -13.37 14.12
N PHE A 38 2.44 -12.97 12.95
CA PHE A 38 2.77 -11.57 12.67
C PHE A 38 1.52 -10.68 12.66
N TYR A 39 0.43 -11.17 12.06
CA TYR A 39 -0.85 -10.48 12.05
C TYR A 39 -1.42 -10.32 13.46
N ASP A 40 -1.42 -11.38 14.25
CA ASP A 40 -1.98 -11.39 15.61
C ASP A 40 -1.18 -10.46 16.52
N ALA A 41 0.15 -10.47 16.44
CA ALA A 41 0.99 -9.51 17.16
C ALA A 41 0.64 -8.05 16.80
N LEU A 42 0.47 -7.76 15.49
CA LEU A 42 0.08 -6.43 15.02
C LEU A 42 -1.34 -6.05 15.45
N PHE A 43 -2.27 -7.01 15.41
CA PHE A 43 -3.66 -6.85 15.81
C PHE A 43 -3.78 -6.56 17.30
N GLN A 44 -3.13 -7.36 18.16
CA GLN A 44 -3.14 -7.15 19.61
C GLN A 44 -2.58 -5.78 19.98
N ARG A 45 -1.44 -5.38 19.39
CA ARG A 45 -0.87 -4.04 19.58
C ARG A 45 -1.85 -2.94 19.16
N SER A 46 -2.52 -3.13 18.02
CA SER A 46 -3.48 -2.16 17.50
C SER A 46 -4.75 -2.09 18.37
N LYS A 47 -5.22 -3.23 18.87
CA LYS A 47 -6.39 -3.37 19.74
C LYS A 47 -6.16 -2.69 21.08
N VAL A 48 -5.02 -2.91 21.74
CA VAL A 48 -4.67 -2.21 22.99
C VAL A 48 -4.73 -0.68 22.81
N ARG A 49 -4.20 -0.17 21.69
CA ARG A 49 -4.25 1.28 21.40
C ARG A 49 -5.67 1.77 21.10
N PHE A 50 -6.47 0.98 20.40
CA PHE A 50 -7.88 1.29 20.16
C PHE A 50 -8.70 1.31 21.46
N ASP A 51 -8.52 0.31 22.32
CA ASP A 51 -9.22 0.19 23.60
C ASP A 51 -8.88 1.36 24.54
N GLN A 52 -7.64 1.87 24.49
CA GLN A 52 -7.29 3.12 25.18
C GLN A 52 -8.11 4.32 24.68
N PHE A 53 -8.33 4.45 23.37
CA PHE A 53 -9.19 5.51 22.83
C PHE A 53 -10.65 5.33 23.22
N VAL A 54 -11.13 4.09 23.31
CA VAL A 54 -12.49 3.77 23.78
C VAL A 54 -12.65 4.14 25.24
N ALA A 55 -11.73 3.73 26.11
CA ALA A 55 -11.76 4.03 27.55
C ALA A 55 -11.73 5.53 27.84
N GLN A 56 -11.01 6.31 27.01
CA GLN A 56 -10.97 7.77 27.12
C GLN A 56 -12.19 8.49 26.52
N GLY A 57 -13.10 7.78 25.84
CA GLY A 57 -14.21 8.38 25.10
C GLY A 57 -13.78 9.22 23.89
N LYS A 58 -12.53 9.07 23.41
CA LYS A 58 -11.91 9.92 22.37
C LYS A 58 -11.75 9.22 21.02
N VAL A 59 -12.54 8.18 20.74
CA VAL A 59 -12.47 7.39 19.49
C VAL A 59 -12.61 8.28 18.24
N LEU A 60 -13.65 9.10 18.18
CA LEU A 60 -13.90 9.97 17.02
C LEU A 60 -12.85 11.09 16.88
N HIS A 61 -12.26 11.55 18.00
CA HIS A 61 -11.17 12.53 17.97
C HIS A 61 -9.87 11.93 17.41
N ASN A 62 -9.63 10.64 17.65
CA ASN A 62 -8.45 9.91 17.18
C ASN A 62 -8.73 9.10 15.90
N TYR A 63 -9.76 9.48 15.13
CA TYR A 63 -10.22 8.72 13.97
C TYR A 63 -9.10 8.49 12.94
N ALA A 64 -8.26 9.50 12.68
CA ALA A 64 -7.12 9.37 11.77
C ALA A 64 -6.11 8.31 12.23
N SER A 65 -5.77 8.28 13.52
CA SER A 65 -4.87 7.27 14.09
C SER A 65 -5.50 5.87 14.06
N ILE A 66 -6.82 5.75 14.22
CA ILE A 66 -7.50 4.45 14.10
C ILE A 66 -7.50 3.96 12.65
N LEU A 67 -7.70 4.85 11.68
CA LEU A 67 -7.59 4.51 10.26
C LEU A 67 -6.17 4.08 9.89
N GLU A 68 -5.14 4.66 10.50
CA GLU A 68 -3.74 4.23 10.33
C GLU A 68 -3.51 2.81 10.87
N LEU A 69 -4.02 2.48 12.06
CA LEU A 69 -3.97 1.12 12.62
C LEU A 69 -4.66 0.12 11.68
N LEU A 70 -5.88 0.44 11.23
CA LEU A 70 -6.63 -0.38 10.28
C LEU A 70 -5.91 -0.53 8.94
N LEU A 71 -5.27 0.54 8.45
CA LEU A 71 -4.47 0.51 7.22
C LEU A 71 -3.33 -0.50 7.35
N ARG A 72 -2.61 -0.51 8.48
CA ARG A 72 -1.50 -1.46 8.69
C ARG A 72 -1.98 -2.90 8.78
N LEU A 73 -3.09 -3.16 9.46
CA LEU A 73 -3.71 -4.50 9.50
C LEU A 73 -4.10 -4.99 8.10
N ARG A 74 -4.71 -4.13 7.29
CA ARG A 74 -5.12 -4.46 5.91
C ARG A 74 -3.90 -4.71 5.00
N GLN A 75 -2.85 -3.91 5.15
CA GLN A 75 -1.59 -4.13 4.42
C GLN A 75 -0.94 -5.46 4.80
N CYS A 76 -0.97 -5.82 6.08
CA CYS A 76 -0.47 -7.10 6.57
C CYS A 76 -1.16 -8.30 5.89
N CYS A 77 -2.48 -8.21 5.67
CA CYS A 77 -3.28 -9.25 5.00
C CYS A 77 -2.83 -9.49 3.55
N ASN A 78 -2.30 -8.46 2.87
CA ASN A 78 -1.74 -8.62 1.54
C ASN A 78 -0.33 -9.17 1.55
N HIS A 79 0.56 -8.55 2.34
CA HIS A 79 1.93 -8.99 2.49
C HIS A 79 2.59 -8.32 3.71
N PRO A 80 3.30 -9.07 4.59
CA PRO A 80 3.97 -8.49 5.77
C PRO A 80 4.93 -7.34 5.44
N PHE A 81 5.65 -7.42 4.32
CA PHE A 81 6.56 -6.36 3.87
C PHE A 81 5.88 -5.00 3.61
N LEU A 82 4.57 -4.94 3.37
CA LEU A 82 3.86 -3.66 3.26
C LEU A 82 3.82 -2.91 4.59
N VAL A 83 3.75 -3.65 5.71
CA VAL A 83 3.85 -3.09 7.07
C VAL A 83 5.29 -2.65 7.33
N MET A 84 6.27 -3.44 6.86
CA MET A 84 7.70 -3.13 6.94
C MET A 84 8.15 -2.08 5.89
N SER A 85 7.24 -1.40 5.19
CA SER A 85 7.60 -0.32 4.28
C SER A 85 8.12 0.90 5.04
N ARG A 86 9.17 1.55 4.49
CA ARG A 86 9.79 2.77 5.06
C ARG A 86 8.88 4.01 4.97
N SER A 87 7.77 3.90 4.23
CA SER A 87 6.83 4.98 3.94
C SER A 87 6.14 5.60 5.18
N ASP A 88 6.23 4.96 6.35
CA ASP A 88 5.65 5.47 7.61
C ASP A 88 6.45 6.58 8.29
N SER A 89 7.68 6.82 7.85
CA SER A 89 8.43 8.00 8.24
C SER A 89 8.02 9.13 7.30
N GLN A 90 6.97 9.87 7.63
CA GLN A 90 6.68 11.16 6.99
C GLN A 90 7.88 12.11 7.14
N GLN A 91 8.79 12.06 6.17
CA GLN A 91 9.71 13.11 5.73
C GLN A 91 10.64 12.51 4.67
N TYR A 92 10.12 12.33 3.45
CA TYR A 92 11.00 12.41 2.29
C TYR A 92 11.43 13.87 2.17
N ALA A 93 12.54 14.21 2.85
CA ALA A 93 13.21 15.46 2.63
C ALA A 93 13.87 15.35 1.25
N ASP A 94 13.29 16.08 0.30
CA ASP A 94 13.95 16.54 -0.91
C ASP A 94 15.43 16.84 -0.58
N LEU A 95 16.39 16.19 -1.25
CA LEU A 95 17.83 16.33 -0.96
C LEU A 95 18.28 17.81 -0.99
N ASN A 96 17.52 18.67 -1.69
CA ASN A 96 17.72 20.12 -1.71
C ASN A 96 17.25 20.82 -0.43
N LYS A 97 16.22 20.29 0.25
CA LYS A 97 15.73 20.76 1.57
C LYS A 97 16.67 20.31 2.70
N LEU A 98 17.31 19.16 2.53
CA LEU A 98 18.42 18.68 3.37
C LEU A 98 19.60 19.66 3.30
N ALA A 99 20.14 19.90 2.10
CA ALA A 99 21.26 20.83 1.90
C ALA A 99 20.97 22.24 2.42
N ARG A 100 19.75 22.76 2.23
CA ARG A 100 19.34 24.07 2.77
C ARG A 100 19.31 24.11 4.30
N LYS A 101 18.77 23.09 4.98
CA LYS A 101 18.80 23.03 6.46
C LYS A 101 20.21 22.96 7.05
N PHE A 102 21.15 22.31 6.35
CA PHE A 102 22.55 22.27 6.76
C PHE A 102 23.23 23.64 6.60
N LEU A 103 22.89 24.40 5.55
CA LEU A 103 23.45 25.72 5.28
C LEU A 103 22.80 26.85 6.10
N ASP A 104 21.55 26.70 6.51
CA ASP A 104 20.78 27.70 7.30
C ASP A 104 21.11 27.68 8.80
N MET A 105 21.93 26.74 9.29
CA MET A 105 22.46 26.77 10.67
C MET A 105 23.58 27.81 10.79
N ASN A 106 23.21 29.10 10.79
CA ASN A 106 24.15 30.21 10.95
C ASN A 106 24.61 30.41 12.43
N PRO A 107 25.82 30.95 12.66
CA PRO A 107 26.66 30.80 13.85
C PRO A 107 26.35 31.79 14.99
N HIS A 108 25.11 31.84 15.48
CA HIS A 108 24.72 32.77 16.56
C HIS A 108 24.37 32.14 17.91
N SER A 109 24.76 30.87 18.14
CA SER A 109 24.85 30.35 19.52
C SER A 109 26.31 30.31 19.95
N ALA A 110 26.79 31.45 20.45
CA ALA A 110 28.03 31.53 21.21
C ALA A 110 27.87 30.72 22.51
N SER A 111 28.19 29.43 22.47
CA SER A 111 28.65 28.62 23.60
C SER A 111 28.94 27.19 23.14
N CYS A 112 30.22 26.81 23.28
CA CYS A 112 30.79 25.46 23.12
C CYS A 112 31.26 25.08 21.69
N ASN A 113 32.53 24.65 21.60
CA ASN A 113 33.30 24.22 20.43
C ASN A 113 32.57 23.25 19.49
N GLN A 114 31.72 23.74 18.59
CA GLN A 114 31.10 22.92 17.55
C GLN A 114 31.97 22.95 16.28
N ILE A 115 32.53 21.80 15.94
CA ILE A 115 33.15 21.55 14.63
C ILE A 115 32.00 21.44 13.63
N VAL A 116 31.67 22.53 12.95
CA VAL A 116 30.70 22.52 11.85
C VAL A 116 31.39 21.90 10.62
N PRO A 117 30.81 20.88 9.97
CA PRO A 117 31.42 20.30 8.77
C PRO A 117 31.51 21.36 7.65
N SER A 118 32.62 21.39 6.93
CA SER A 118 32.81 22.34 5.83
C SER A 118 31.77 22.10 4.72
N LYS A 119 31.37 23.16 4.03
CA LYS A 119 30.43 23.07 2.89
C LYS A 119 30.85 22.04 1.85
N ALA A 120 32.16 21.94 1.58
CA ALA A 120 32.72 20.96 0.66
C ALA A 120 32.54 19.51 1.13
N TYR A 121 32.71 19.23 2.42
CA TYR A 121 32.48 17.90 2.99
C TYR A 121 31.00 17.51 2.96
N VAL A 122 30.10 18.46 3.21
CA VAL A 122 28.65 18.22 3.12
C VAL A 122 28.22 17.92 1.68
N GLU A 123 28.75 18.65 0.71
CA GLU A 123 28.48 18.41 -0.72
C GLU A 123 29.03 17.04 -1.17
N GLU A 124 30.22 16.66 -0.71
CA GLU A 124 30.82 15.34 -0.98
C GLU A 124 30.00 14.18 -0.41
N VAL A 125 29.54 14.30 0.85
CA VAL A 125 28.68 13.28 1.50
C VAL A 125 27.32 13.17 0.79
N VAL A 126 26.74 14.30 0.38
CA VAL A 126 25.48 14.31 -0.39
C VAL A 126 25.66 13.68 -1.77
N ASP A 127 26.78 13.93 -2.44
CA ASP A 127 27.09 13.34 -3.73
C ASP A 127 27.41 11.85 -3.65
N GLY A 128 28.09 11.38 -2.58
CA GLY A 128 28.25 9.95 -2.30
C GLY A 128 26.91 9.23 -2.09
N ILE A 129 25.96 9.89 -1.41
CA ILE A 129 24.58 9.39 -1.29
C ILE A 129 23.88 9.33 -2.66
N ARG A 130 24.08 10.33 -3.54
CA ARG A 130 23.53 10.32 -4.91
C ARG A 130 24.13 9.23 -5.80
N ARG A 131 25.40 8.87 -5.58
CA ARG A 131 26.11 7.82 -6.31
C ARG A 131 25.80 6.39 -5.82
N GLY A 132 25.00 6.24 -4.76
CA GLY A 132 24.63 4.93 -4.22
C GLY A 132 25.77 4.24 -3.46
N GLU A 133 26.75 5.00 -2.95
CA GLU A 133 27.83 4.43 -2.15
C GLU A 133 27.27 3.93 -0.81
N ASN A 134 27.32 2.60 -0.61
CA ASN A 134 26.91 1.95 0.63
C ASN A 134 28.00 2.14 1.69
N THR A 135 27.93 3.22 2.45
CA THR A 135 28.73 3.39 3.66
C THR A 135 28.15 2.52 4.78
N GLU A 136 28.97 1.63 5.31
CA GLU A 136 28.66 0.75 6.44
C GLU A 136 28.27 1.58 7.68
N CYS A 137 27.37 1.03 8.50
CA CYS A 137 26.98 1.66 9.75
C CYS A 137 28.16 1.60 10.73
N PRO A 138 28.60 2.72 11.31
CA PRO A 138 29.72 2.78 12.25
C PRO A 138 29.44 2.09 13.61
N ILE A 139 28.18 1.68 13.86
CA ILE A 139 27.76 1.03 15.10
C ILE A 139 27.64 -0.48 14.91
N CYS A 140 26.93 -0.93 13.88
CA CYS A 140 26.71 -2.37 13.64
C CYS A 140 27.67 -2.97 12.61
N LEU A 141 28.48 -2.16 11.92
CA LEU A 141 29.46 -2.58 10.90
C LEU A 141 28.84 -3.34 9.72
N GLU A 142 27.53 -3.17 9.49
CA GLU A 142 26.78 -3.75 8.38
C GLU A 142 26.29 -2.65 7.42
N SER A 143 25.73 -3.04 6.28
CA SER A 143 25.02 -2.11 5.40
C SER A 143 23.92 -1.38 6.17
N ALA A 144 23.95 -0.05 6.18
CA ALA A 144 23.07 0.73 7.05
C ALA A 144 21.58 0.55 6.68
N ASP A 145 20.82 -0.10 7.57
CA ASP A 145 19.35 -0.21 7.50
C ASP A 145 18.68 1.04 8.10
N ASP A 146 17.66 1.57 7.42
CA ASP A 146 17.04 2.88 7.63
C ASP A 146 18.09 3.98 7.95
N PRO A 147 19.00 4.27 7.00
CA PRO A 147 20.11 5.18 7.27
C PRO A 147 19.60 6.58 7.58
N VAL A 148 20.09 7.14 8.68
CA VAL A 148 19.89 8.55 9.04
C VAL A 148 21.20 9.31 8.89
N LEU A 149 21.08 10.54 8.40
CA LEU A 149 22.12 11.53 8.40
C LEU A 149 21.92 12.46 9.60
N THR A 150 22.94 12.57 10.44
CA THR A 150 22.96 13.51 11.55
C THR A 150 23.34 14.92 11.07
N PRO A 151 22.99 15.98 11.82
CA PRO A 151 23.47 17.35 11.59
C PRO A 151 25.00 17.50 11.54
N CYS A 152 25.74 16.54 12.08
CA CYS A 152 27.21 16.48 11.97
C CYS A 152 27.68 15.65 10.77
N ALA A 153 26.80 15.39 9.80
CA ALA A 153 27.05 14.67 8.56
C ALA A 153 27.59 13.24 8.75
N HIS A 154 27.18 12.56 9.82
CA HIS A 154 27.48 11.14 10.03
C HIS A 154 26.26 10.28 9.69
N ARG A 155 26.49 9.23 8.92
CA ARG A 155 25.46 8.25 8.51
C ARG A 155 25.53 6.99 9.37
N MET A 156 24.39 6.49 9.81
CA MET A 156 24.25 5.24 10.56
C MET A 156 22.79 4.75 10.55
N CYS A 157 22.53 3.54 11.02
CA CYS A 157 21.15 3.05 11.17
C CYS A 157 20.38 3.89 12.19
N ARG A 158 19.12 4.23 11.89
CA ARG A 158 18.24 4.96 12.82
C ARG A 158 18.16 4.27 14.18
N GLU A 159 17.96 2.97 14.18
CA GLU A 159 17.78 2.18 15.40
C GLU A 159 19.08 2.09 16.21
N CYS A 160 20.22 1.88 15.56
CA CYS A 160 21.52 1.88 16.24
C CYS A 160 21.81 3.23 16.92
N LEU A 161 21.51 4.35 16.25
CA LEU A 161 21.69 5.68 16.83
C LEU A 161 20.75 5.92 18.01
N LEU A 162 19.45 5.64 17.85
CA LEU A 162 18.47 5.88 18.91
C LEU A 162 18.70 4.97 20.13
N SER A 163 19.18 3.74 19.91
CA SER A 163 19.53 2.80 20.98
C SER A 163 20.82 3.19 21.71
N SER A 164 21.70 3.96 21.06
CA SER A 164 22.89 4.52 21.71
C SER A 164 22.57 5.68 22.67
N TRP A 165 21.35 6.23 22.63
CA TRP A 165 20.95 7.36 23.46
C TRP A 165 20.31 6.90 24.77
N LEU A 166 20.70 7.56 25.86
CA LEU A 166 20.09 7.37 27.19
C LEU A 166 18.63 7.87 27.25
N THR A 167 18.23 8.77 26.35
CA THR A 167 16.86 9.30 26.27
C THR A 167 16.31 9.20 24.85
N HIS A 168 14.99 9.01 24.71
CA HIS A 168 14.34 8.83 23.41
C HIS A 168 14.24 10.11 22.54
N SER A 169 14.57 11.28 23.10
CA SER A 169 14.43 12.58 22.43
C SER A 169 15.76 13.21 22.00
N CYS A 170 16.87 12.91 22.69
CA CYS A 170 18.19 13.45 22.39
C CYS A 170 19.32 12.57 22.92
N GLY A 171 20.51 12.75 22.35
CA GLY A 171 21.74 12.08 22.80
C GLY A 171 22.96 12.50 21.99
N LEU A 172 24.10 11.87 22.24
CA LEU A 172 25.35 12.22 21.58
C LEU A 172 25.51 11.45 20.27
N CYS A 173 26.17 12.05 19.28
CA CYS A 173 26.63 11.34 18.08
C CYS A 173 27.73 10.34 18.47
N PRO A 174 27.63 9.05 18.11
CA PRO A 174 28.64 8.05 18.43
C PRO A 174 30.02 8.30 17.81
N ILE A 175 30.10 9.12 16.76
CA ILE A 175 31.36 9.40 16.04
C ILE A 175 32.05 10.65 16.59
N CYS A 176 31.35 11.78 16.60
CA CYS A 176 31.94 13.08 16.97
C CYS A 176 31.46 13.65 18.31
N ARG A 177 30.60 12.92 19.04
CA ARG A 177 30.01 13.32 20.33
C ARG A 177 29.25 14.64 20.33
N GLN A 178 28.83 15.14 19.17
CA GLN A 178 27.95 16.30 19.08
C GLN A 178 26.57 15.96 19.64
N MET A 179 25.95 16.90 20.35
CA MET A 179 24.58 16.76 20.86
C MET A 179 23.58 16.75 19.70
N LEU A 180 22.73 15.72 19.65
CA LEU A 180 21.73 15.50 18.61
C LEU A 180 20.33 15.46 19.22
N ARG A 181 19.34 16.01 18.50
CA ARG A 181 17.92 15.80 18.81
C ARG A 181 17.29 14.92 17.76
N LYS A 182 16.29 14.13 18.15
CA LYS A 182 15.55 13.25 17.23
C LYS A 182 14.91 14.00 16.07
N THR A 183 14.50 15.26 16.29
CA THR A 183 13.91 16.16 15.28
C THR A 183 14.88 16.58 14.19
N ASP A 184 16.18 16.49 14.47
CA ASP A 184 17.25 17.02 13.62
C ASP A 184 17.85 15.92 12.74
N LEU A 185 17.48 14.66 13.00
CA LEU A 185 17.88 13.51 12.20
C LEU A 185 17.15 13.50 10.86
N ILE A 186 17.90 13.35 9.77
CA ILE A 186 17.31 13.29 8.44
C ILE A 186 17.42 11.88 7.88
N THR A 187 16.34 11.33 7.35
CA THR A 187 16.35 10.02 6.69
C THR A 187 17.04 10.13 5.33
N CYS A 188 18.01 9.27 5.05
CA CYS A 188 18.65 9.21 3.74
C CYS A 188 17.71 8.54 2.73
N PRO A 189 17.59 9.08 1.50
CA PRO A 189 16.87 8.39 0.44
C PRO A 189 17.59 7.08 0.14
N THR A 190 16.86 5.97 0.17
CA THR A 190 17.33 4.67 -0.31
C THR A 190 16.52 4.30 -1.54
N GLU A 191 17.13 3.59 -2.49
CA GLU A 191 16.45 3.13 -3.70
C GLU A 191 15.29 2.16 -3.39
N SER A 192 15.36 1.42 -2.27
CA SER A 192 14.30 0.51 -1.84
C SER A 192 13.22 1.21 -1.00
N GLN A 193 11.96 1.05 -1.41
CA GLN A 193 10.76 1.49 -0.67
C GLN A 193 10.48 0.65 0.59
N PHE A 194 11.16 -0.48 0.75
CA PHE A 194 10.98 -1.44 1.84
C PHE A 194 12.18 -1.44 2.79
N ARG A 195 11.95 -1.74 4.08
CA ARG A 195 13.04 -1.88 5.06
C ARG A 195 13.94 -3.08 4.76
N VAL A 196 13.39 -4.10 4.11
CA VAL A 196 14.07 -5.34 3.78
C VAL A 196 14.42 -5.38 2.29
N ASP A 197 15.55 -5.99 1.93
CA ASP A 197 15.83 -6.41 0.56
C ASP A 197 14.79 -7.46 0.16
N VAL A 198 13.78 -7.01 -0.58
CA VAL A 198 12.63 -7.82 -0.96
C VAL A 198 13.01 -8.93 -1.91
N GLU A 199 14.00 -8.72 -2.79
CA GLU A 199 14.38 -9.73 -3.77
C GLU A 199 15.10 -10.90 -3.09
N LYS A 200 16.01 -10.62 -2.16
CA LYS A 200 16.73 -11.68 -1.42
C LYS A 200 15.86 -12.40 -0.41
N ASN A 201 14.98 -11.68 0.28
CA ASN A 201 14.15 -12.24 1.36
C ASN A 201 12.71 -12.55 0.92
N TRP A 202 12.45 -12.64 -0.39
CA TRP A 202 11.11 -12.85 -0.90
C TRP A 202 10.49 -14.14 -0.36
N LYS A 203 9.34 -13.99 0.31
CA LYS A 203 8.47 -15.09 0.71
C LYS A 203 7.07 -14.78 0.18
N GLU A 204 6.47 -15.72 -0.53
CA GLU A 204 5.11 -15.54 -1.06
C GLU A 204 4.11 -15.47 0.09
N SER A 205 3.24 -14.45 0.10
CA SER A 205 2.11 -14.40 1.03
C SER A 205 1.00 -15.36 0.60
N SER A 206 0.08 -15.67 1.50
CA SER A 206 -1.03 -16.57 1.22
C SER A 206 -1.92 -16.08 0.08
N LYS A 207 -2.17 -14.77 0.00
CA LYS A 207 -2.90 -14.15 -1.12
C LYS A 207 -2.15 -14.23 -2.44
N VAL A 208 -0.84 -13.94 -2.41
CA VAL A 208 0.00 -13.99 -3.61
C VAL A 208 0.06 -15.41 -4.16
N SER A 209 0.22 -16.40 -3.27
CA SER A 209 0.22 -17.82 -3.63
C SER A 209 -1.07 -18.23 -4.34
N LYS A 210 -2.24 -17.90 -3.74
CA LYS A 210 -3.55 -18.19 -4.36
C LYS A 210 -3.78 -17.46 -5.69
N LEU A 211 -3.33 -16.21 -5.80
CA LEU A 211 -3.38 -15.46 -7.06
C LEU A 211 -2.56 -16.19 -8.14
N LEU A 212 -1.34 -16.59 -7.83
CA LEU A 212 -0.47 -17.28 -8.77
C LEU A 212 -1.07 -18.63 -9.20
N ASP A 213 -1.71 -19.38 -8.30
CA ASP A 213 -2.43 -20.60 -8.65
C ASP A 213 -3.58 -20.34 -9.63
N CYS A 214 -4.36 -19.26 -9.41
CA CYS A 214 -5.42 -18.87 -10.33
C CYS A 214 -4.86 -18.47 -11.71
N LEU A 215 -3.78 -17.69 -11.74
CA LEU A 215 -3.13 -17.27 -12.99
C LEU A 215 -2.54 -18.45 -13.75
N GLU A 216 -1.96 -19.42 -13.04
CA GLU A 216 -1.41 -20.64 -13.63
C GLU A 216 -2.49 -21.50 -14.28
N LYS A 217 -3.63 -21.68 -13.59
CA LYS A 217 -4.80 -22.38 -14.16
C LYS A 217 -5.30 -21.72 -15.45
N ILE A 218 -5.32 -20.40 -15.49
CA ILE A 218 -5.69 -19.64 -16.70
C ILE A 218 -4.67 -19.88 -17.80
N ARG A 219 -3.37 -19.81 -17.49
CA ARG A 219 -2.28 -20.08 -18.44
C ARG A 219 -2.37 -21.50 -19.03
N GLN A 220 -2.64 -22.50 -18.21
CA GLN A 220 -2.78 -23.90 -18.61
C GLN A 220 -4.02 -24.18 -19.46
N SER A 221 -5.10 -23.42 -19.27
CA SER A 221 -6.32 -23.58 -20.08
C SER A 221 -6.20 -23.10 -21.54
N CYS A 222 -4.99 -22.74 -22.00
CA CYS A 222 -4.59 -22.36 -23.38
C CYS A 222 -5.48 -21.32 -24.09
N CYS A 223 -6.28 -20.56 -23.35
CA CYS A 223 -7.35 -19.77 -23.94
C CYS A 223 -6.98 -18.31 -24.25
N GLY A 224 -5.71 -17.92 -24.08
CA GLY A 224 -5.25 -16.54 -24.33
C GLY A 224 -6.04 -15.48 -23.54
N LYS A 225 -6.63 -15.87 -22.41
CA LYS A 225 -7.51 -15.00 -21.62
C LYS A 225 -6.69 -14.03 -20.79
N LYS A 226 -7.01 -12.75 -20.93
CA LYS A 226 -6.34 -11.66 -20.23
C LYS A 226 -6.96 -11.43 -18.86
N SER A 227 -6.08 -11.10 -17.91
CA SER A 227 -6.39 -10.94 -16.50
C SER A 227 -6.01 -9.55 -16.02
N ILE A 228 -6.84 -8.95 -15.17
CA ILE A 228 -6.54 -7.69 -14.49
C ILE A 228 -6.47 -7.95 -13.00
N VAL A 229 -5.36 -7.55 -12.38
CA VAL A 229 -5.14 -7.65 -10.93
C VAL A 229 -5.23 -6.25 -10.35
N PHE A 230 -6.26 -6.03 -9.56
CA PHE A 230 -6.50 -4.77 -8.87
C PHE A 230 -5.98 -4.83 -7.43
N SER A 231 -5.31 -3.78 -7.02
CA SER A 231 -5.00 -3.50 -5.62
C SER A 231 -5.12 -2.00 -5.35
N GLN A 232 -5.49 -1.64 -4.13
CA GLN A 232 -5.44 -0.24 -3.71
C GLN A 232 -4.02 0.26 -3.40
N TRP A 233 -3.08 -0.65 -3.14
CA TRP A 233 -1.71 -0.31 -2.73
C TRP A 233 -0.74 -0.50 -3.89
N THR A 234 -0.17 0.59 -4.40
CA THR A 234 0.84 0.51 -5.46
C THR A 234 2.09 -0.26 -5.01
N SER A 235 2.45 -0.14 -3.73
CA SER A 235 3.52 -0.92 -3.11
C SER A 235 3.24 -2.42 -3.13
N PHE A 236 1.98 -2.85 -3.09
CA PHE A 236 1.66 -4.25 -3.27
C PHE A 236 1.80 -4.69 -4.74
N LEU A 237 1.46 -3.82 -5.69
CA LEU A 237 1.75 -4.07 -7.10
C LEU A 237 3.25 -4.22 -7.34
N ASP A 238 4.09 -3.39 -6.69
CA ASP A 238 5.56 -3.54 -6.72
C ASP A 238 6.00 -4.94 -6.26
N LEU A 239 5.41 -5.46 -5.17
CA LEU A 239 5.69 -6.82 -4.66
C LEU A 239 5.21 -7.91 -5.62
N LEU A 240 4.05 -7.74 -6.26
CA LEU A 240 3.50 -8.71 -7.22
C LEU A 240 4.36 -8.87 -8.47
N GLU A 241 5.15 -7.86 -8.85
CA GLU A 241 6.05 -7.97 -9.99
C GLU A 241 7.12 -9.05 -9.79
N ILE A 242 7.57 -9.28 -8.56
CA ILE A 242 8.65 -10.22 -8.23
C ILE A 242 8.29 -11.67 -8.61
N PRO A 243 7.20 -12.27 -8.10
CA PRO A 243 6.82 -13.61 -8.47
C PRO A 243 6.39 -13.71 -9.94
N LEU A 244 5.77 -12.65 -10.51
CA LEU A 244 5.41 -12.63 -11.92
C LEU A 244 6.64 -12.70 -12.84
N LYS A 245 7.70 -11.94 -12.53
CA LYS A 245 8.99 -12.01 -13.23
C LYS A 245 9.64 -13.39 -13.07
N ARG A 246 9.70 -13.92 -11.85
CA ARG A 246 10.31 -15.24 -11.55
C ARG A 246 9.64 -16.37 -12.32
N ARG A 247 8.30 -16.35 -12.42
CA ARG A 247 7.50 -17.35 -13.16
C ARG A 247 7.30 -17.01 -14.64
N LYS A 248 8.00 -15.98 -15.14
CA LYS A 248 7.99 -15.50 -16.53
C LYS A 248 6.60 -15.19 -17.08
N PHE A 249 5.72 -14.64 -16.25
CA PHE A 249 4.45 -14.10 -16.73
C PHE A 249 4.68 -12.77 -17.47
N GLY A 250 4.12 -12.64 -18.66
CA GLY A 250 4.06 -11.34 -19.31
C GLY A 250 3.00 -10.46 -18.66
N TYR A 251 3.44 -9.35 -18.07
CA TYR A 251 2.55 -8.40 -17.42
C TYR A 251 2.85 -6.96 -17.85
N LEU A 252 1.85 -6.10 -17.63
CA LEU A 252 1.91 -4.64 -17.76
C LEU A 252 1.43 -4.01 -16.45
N ARG A 253 1.83 -2.76 -16.21
CA ARG A 253 1.46 -2.00 -15.03
C ARG A 253 0.74 -0.72 -15.41
N PHE A 254 -0.35 -0.41 -14.71
CA PHE A 254 -1.14 0.80 -14.89
C PHE A 254 -1.47 1.44 -13.55
N ASP A 255 -0.71 2.46 -13.17
CA ASP A 255 -0.96 3.24 -11.96
C ASP A 255 -0.84 4.76 -12.20
N GLY A 256 -1.04 5.52 -11.12
CA GLY A 256 -1.05 6.98 -11.18
C GLY A 256 0.29 7.62 -11.57
N LYS A 257 1.42 6.91 -11.48
CA LYS A 257 2.75 7.46 -11.79
C LYS A 257 2.98 7.65 -13.29
N LEU A 258 2.21 6.97 -14.13
CA LEU A 258 2.38 7.02 -15.59
C LEU A 258 1.85 8.31 -16.20
N ALA A 259 2.61 8.85 -17.16
CA ALA A 259 2.17 9.96 -18.00
C ALA A 259 1.06 9.54 -18.98
N GLN A 260 0.22 10.48 -19.41
CA GLN A 260 -0.96 10.21 -20.25
C GLN A 260 -0.62 9.42 -21.54
N LYS A 261 0.44 9.80 -22.26
CA LYS A 261 0.89 9.09 -23.48
C LYS A 261 1.27 7.63 -23.21
N GLN A 262 1.89 7.36 -22.06
CA GLN A 262 2.29 6.00 -21.66
C GLN A 262 1.06 5.16 -21.30
N ARG A 263 0.07 5.75 -20.63
CA ARG A 263 -1.20 5.07 -20.30
C ARG A 263 -1.89 4.54 -21.55
N GLU A 264 -2.01 5.36 -22.59
CA GLU A 264 -2.62 4.95 -23.86
C GLU A 264 -1.82 3.84 -24.56
N ARG A 265 -0.47 3.93 -24.54
CA ARG A 265 0.40 2.89 -25.08
C ARG A 265 0.19 1.55 -24.38
N ILE A 266 0.16 1.53 -23.05
CA ILE A 266 -0.03 0.31 -22.26
C ILE A 266 -1.39 -0.32 -22.54
N LEU A 267 -2.45 0.48 -22.68
CA LEU A 267 -3.78 -0.04 -23.01
C LEU A 267 -3.85 -0.63 -24.42
N LYS A 268 -3.20 0.01 -25.40
CA LYS A 268 -3.07 -0.53 -26.76
C LYS A 268 -2.27 -1.83 -26.78
N GLU A 269 -1.14 -1.87 -26.06
CA GLU A 269 -0.29 -3.05 -25.95
C GLU A 269 -1.03 -4.21 -25.26
N PHE A 270 -1.78 -3.91 -24.21
CA PHE A 270 -2.61 -4.89 -23.52
C PHE A 270 -3.75 -5.43 -24.40
N ASP A 271 -4.29 -4.65 -25.32
CA ASP A 271 -5.33 -5.11 -26.25
C ASP A 271 -4.74 -5.95 -27.39
N GLN A 272 -3.60 -5.54 -27.96
CA GLN A 272 -3.02 -6.12 -29.17
C GLN A 272 -2.14 -7.35 -28.94
N THR A 273 -1.41 -7.41 -27.83
CA THR A 273 -0.42 -8.49 -27.59
C THR A 273 -1.04 -9.68 -26.89
N ASN A 274 -0.54 -10.88 -27.21
CA ASN A 274 -0.87 -12.12 -26.49
C ASN A 274 0.25 -12.58 -25.55
N ASP A 275 1.39 -11.87 -25.52
CA ASP A 275 2.46 -12.18 -24.56
C ASP A 275 2.17 -11.57 -23.18
N LYS A 276 1.49 -10.41 -23.15
CA LYS A 276 1.18 -9.65 -21.93
C LYS A 276 -0.23 -9.96 -21.43
N MET A 277 -0.39 -11.10 -20.79
CA MET A 277 -1.68 -11.59 -20.32
C MET A 277 -2.19 -10.93 -19.03
N ILE A 278 -1.33 -10.25 -18.28
CA ILE A 278 -1.66 -9.71 -16.96
C ILE A 278 -1.51 -8.18 -16.95
N LEU A 279 -2.51 -7.49 -16.42
CA LEU A 279 -2.43 -6.04 -16.16
C LEU A 279 -2.57 -5.77 -14.66
N LEU A 280 -1.50 -5.30 -14.05
CA LEU A 280 -1.48 -4.81 -12.67
C LEU A 280 -2.04 -3.39 -12.65
N MET A 281 -3.16 -3.16 -11.95
CA MET A 281 -3.84 -1.86 -11.96
C MET A 281 -4.18 -1.38 -10.56
N SER A 282 -3.90 -0.11 -10.26
CA SER A 282 -4.37 0.48 -9.00
C SER A 282 -5.89 0.67 -9.03
N LEU A 283 -6.60 0.32 -7.96
CA LEU A 283 -8.07 0.44 -7.91
C LEU A 283 -8.55 1.89 -8.13
N LYS A 284 -7.75 2.87 -7.66
CA LYS A 284 -7.99 4.30 -7.90
C LYS A 284 -7.92 4.68 -9.38
N ALA A 285 -7.00 4.07 -10.14
CA ALA A 285 -6.90 4.30 -11.58
C ALA A 285 -8.01 3.61 -12.38
N GLY A 286 -8.73 2.64 -11.80
CA GLY A 286 -9.92 2.02 -12.42
C GLY A 286 -11.15 2.94 -12.46
N GLY A 287 -11.14 4.06 -11.74
CA GLY A 287 -12.27 5.01 -11.68
C GLY A 287 -12.36 5.99 -12.86
N VAL A 288 -11.27 6.19 -13.61
CA VAL A 288 -11.27 6.99 -14.84
C VAL A 288 -11.85 6.16 -15.99
N GLY A 289 -12.53 6.78 -16.95
CA GLY A 289 -13.38 6.14 -17.97
C GLY A 289 -12.71 5.18 -18.98
N LEU A 290 -11.95 4.19 -18.51
CA LEU A 290 -11.21 3.23 -19.32
C LEU A 290 -12.13 2.17 -19.92
N ASN A 291 -11.72 1.64 -21.09
CA ASN A 291 -12.29 0.46 -21.70
C ASN A 291 -11.30 -0.70 -21.56
N LEU A 292 -11.68 -1.72 -20.79
CA LEU A 292 -10.84 -2.86 -20.46
C LEU A 292 -11.52 -4.18 -20.87
N THR A 293 -12.37 -4.13 -21.90
CA THR A 293 -13.14 -5.27 -22.42
C THR A 293 -12.28 -6.42 -22.98
N ALA A 294 -10.99 -6.17 -23.23
CA ALA A 294 -10.02 -7.20 -23.62
C ALA A 294 -9.77 -8.25 -22.52
N ALA A 295 -10.01 -7.90 -21.25
CA ALA A 295 -9.88 -8.83 -20.13
C ALA A 295 -11.18 -9.59 -19.87
N SER A 296 -11.04 -10.85 -19.44
CA SER A 296 -12.16 -11.67 -18.98
C SER A 296 -12.01 -12.11 -17.53
N HIS A 297 -10.83 -11.95 -16.93
CA HIS A 297 -10.57 -12.31 -15.53
C HIS A 297 -10.22 -11.08 -14.71
N VAL A 298 -10.81 -10.96 -13.53
CA VAL A 298 -10.64 -9.85 -12.59
C VAL A 298 -10.29 -10.41 -11.23
N PHE A 299 -9.14 -9.98 -10.70
CA PHE A 299 -8.67 -10.33 -9.38
C PHE A 299 -8.65 -9.08 -8.50
N LEU A 300 -9.52 -9.04 -7.50
CA LEU A 300 -9.57 -7.99 -6.49
C LEU A 300 -8.77 -8.47 -5.28
N MET A 301 -7.54 -7.97 -5.14
CA MET A 301 -6.60 -8.46 -4.13
C MET A 301 -6.93 -7.96 -2.73
N ASP A 302 -7.65 -6.86 -2.62
CA ASP A 302 -7.96 -6.24 -1.33
C ASP A 302 -9.32 -5.54 -1.32
N PRO A 303 -10.10 -5.70 -0.24
CA PRO A 303 -11.42 -5.12 -0.14
C PRO A 303 -11.35 -3.61 0.09
N TRP A 304 -12.29 -2.88 -0.52
CA TRP A 304 -12.45 -1.43 -0.38
C TRP A 304 -13.64 -1.08 0.52
N TRP A 305 -13.54 -0.02 1.32
CA TRP A 305 -14.64 0.38 2.24
C TRP A 305 -15.99 0.61 1.55
N ASN A 306 -15.95 1.08 0.31
CA ASN A 306 -17.13 1.31 -0.52
C ASN A 306 -17.19 0.29 -1.66
N PRO A 307 -18.09 -0.72 -1.62
CA PRO A 307 -18.24 -1.72 -2.67
C PRO A 307 -18.51 -1.14 -4.07
N ALA A 308 -19.09 0.06 -4.14
CA ALA A 308 -19.36 0.73 -5.42
C ALA A 308 -18.09 1.04 -6.22
N VAL A 309 -16.95 1.24 -5.54
CA VAL A 309 -15.65 1.49 -6.20
C VAL A 309 -15.14 0.23 -6.89
N GLU A 310 -15.26 -0.93 -6.25
CA GLU A 310 -14.92 -2.23 -6.85
C GLU A 310 -15.84 -2.53 -8.05
N GLU A 311 -17.14 -2.32 -7.87
CA GLU A 311 -18.12 -2.51 -8.93
C GLU A 311 -17.83 -1.58 -10.12
N GLN A 312 -17.49 -0.32 -9.88
CA GLN A 312 -17.12 0.62 -10.94
C GLN A 312 -15.88 0.17 -11.72
N ALA A 313 -14.90 -0.46 -11.05
CA ALA A 313 -13.73 -1.04 -11.69
C ALA A 313 -14.10 -2.27 -12.54
N ILE A 314 -14.95 -3.17 -12.02
CA ILE A 314 -15.49 -4.33 -12.77
C ILE A 314 -16.27 -3.85 -13.99
N MET A 315 -17.05 -2.78 -13.87
CA MET A 315 -17.79 -2.17 -14.98
C MET A 315 -16.89 -1.60 -16.09
N ARG A 316 -15.58 -1.45 -15.89
CA ARG A 316 -14.66 -1.12 -16.99
C ARG A 316 -14.44 -2.30 -17.95
N ILE A 317 -14.71 -3.51 -17.46
CA ILE A 317 -14.47 -4.79 -18.13
C ILE A 317 -15.81 -5.40 -18.55
N HIS A 318 -16.76 -5.50 -17.62
CA HIS A 318 -18.13 -5.95 -17.87
C HIS A 318 -19.00 -4.76 -18.34
N ARG A 319 -18.80 -4.36 -19.60
CA ARG A 319 -19.53 -3.30 -20.31
C ARG A 319 -19.75 -3.64 -21.78
N ILE A 320 -20.48 -2.77 -22.47
CA ILE A 320 -20.70 -2.84 -23.93
C ILE A 320 -19.36 -3.08 -24.64
N GLY A 321 -19.30 -4.12 -25.46
CA GLY A 321 -18.10 -4.58 -26.16
C GLY A 321 -17.51 -5.88 -25.59
N GLN A 322 -17.90 -6.30 -24.39
CA GLN A 322 -17.48 -7.58 -23.81
C GLN A 322 -18.15 -8.75 -24.54
N LYS A 323 -17.35 -9.74 -24.94
CA LYS A 323 -17.80 -10.94 -25.67
C LYS A 323 -17.67 -12.23 -24.84
N GLN A 324 -16.87 -12.20 -23.77
CA GLN A 324 -16.62 -13.36 -22.92
C GLN A 324 -17.28 -13.19 -21.55
N THR A 325 -17.63 -14.30 -20.91
CA THR A 325 -18.02 -14.33 -19.50
C THR A 325 -16.90 -13.74 -18.64
N VAL A 326 -17.25 -12.78 -17.78
CA VAL A 326 -16.28 -12.12 -16.90
C VAL A 326 -16.21 -12.87 -15.57
N SER A 327 -15.05 -13.39 -15.22
CA SER A 327 -14.80 -14.05 -13.94
C SER A 327 -14.18 -13.06 -12.96
N VAL A 328 -14.87 -12.77 -11.86
CA VAL A 328 -14.42 -11.89 -10.79
C VAL A 328 -14.08 -12.75 -9.56
N ARG A 329 -12.88 -12.56 -9.02
CA ARG A 329 -12.36 -13.24 -7.84
C ARG A 329 -11.97 -12.20 -6.80
N ARG A 330 -12.61 -12.23 -5.63
CA ARG A 330 -12.32 -11.34 -4.49
C ARG A 330 -11.52 -12.10 -3.44
N PHE A 331 -10.29 -11.70 -3.16
CA PHE A 331 -9.47 -12.34 -2.14
C PHE A 331 -9.72 -11.73 -0.78
N ILE A 332 -10.01 -12.58 0.20
CA ILE A 332 -10.27 -12.20 1.59
C ILE A 332 -9.51 -13.15 2.50
N VAL A 333 -8.77 -12.61 3.46
CA VAL A 333 -8.10 -13.42 4.49
C VAL A 333 -9.06 -13.71 5.64
N LYS A 334 -9.24 -14.99 5.97
CA LYS A 334 -10.04 -15.44 7.12
C LYS A 334 -9.48 -14.95 8.44
N ASP A 335 -10.33 -14.77 9.44
CA ASP A 335 -9.95 -14.42 10.82
C ASP A 335 -9.20 -13.09 10.95
N THR A 336 -9.29 -12.22 9.93
CA THR A 336 -8.65 -10.91 9.91
C THR A 336 -9.65 -9.76 9.82
N VAL A 337 -9.12 -8.54 9.83
CA VAL A 337 -9.86 -7.30 9.58
C VAL A 337 -10.59 -7.31 8.24
N GLU A 338 -10.13 -8.04 7.23
CA GLU A 338 -10.78 -8.05 5.91
C GLU A 338 -12.15 -8.72 5.93
N GLU A 339 -12.28 -9.85 6.64
CA GLU A 339 -13.56 -10.53 6.84
C GLU A 339 -14.53 -9.62 7.62
N ARG A 340 -14.03 -8.96 8.67
CA ARG A 340 -14.83 -8.00 9.46
C ARG A 340 -15.27 -6.80 8.61
N MET A 341 -14.42 -6.35 7.69
CA MET A 341 -14.78 -5.30 6.73
C MET A 341 -15.93 -5.73 5.82
N GLN A 342 -15.97 -6.99 5.36
CA GLN A 342 -17.11 -7.50 4.59
C GLN A 342 -18.40 -7.48 5.41
N GLN A 343 -18.34 -7.86 6.69
CA GLN A 343 -19.49 -7.79 7.60
C GLN A 343 -19.99 -6.33 7.75
N VAL A 344 -19.06 -5.37 7.90
CA VAL A 344 -19.39 -3.94 7.95
C VAL A 344 -20.01 -3.45 6.64
N GLN A 345 -19.48 -3.85 5.47
CA GLN A 345 -20.06 -3.50 4.17
C GLN A 345 -21.49 -4.05 4.03
N ALA A 346 -21.71 -5.32 4.38
CA ALA A 346 -23.03 -5.96 4.31
C ALA A 346 -24.04 -5.27 5.23
N ARG A 347 -23.59 -4.79 6.40
CA ARG A 347 -24.40 -3.98 7.31
C ARG A 347 -24.74 -2.61 6.71
N LYS A 348 -23.76 -1.92 6.11
CA LYS A 348 -23.98 -0.62 5.42
C LYS A 348 -24.99 -0.75 4.28
N GLN A 349 -24.88 -1.77 3.45
CA GLN A 349 -25.81 -2.00 2.35
C GLN A 349 -27.26 -2.16 2.83
N ARG A 350 -27.48 -2.80 3.99
CA ARG A 350 -28.79 -2.91 4.63
C ARG A 350 -29.31 -1.59 5.18
N MET A 351 -28.43 -0.69 5.66
CA MET A 351 -28.82 0.58 6.27
C MET A 351 -29.12 1.72 5.27
N ILE A 352 -28.61 1.65 4.04
CA ILE A 352 -28.80 2.70 3.00
C ILE A 352 -30.28 2.89 2.58
N ALA A 353 -31.20 2.02 3.02
CA ALA A 353 -32.63 2.14 2.77
C ALA A 353 -33.37 3.14 3.69
N GLY A 354 -32.70 3.76 4.69
CA GLY A 354 -33.32 4.70 5.62
C GLY A 354 -32.70 6.11 5.58
N ALA A 355 -33.51 7.14 5.78
CA ALA A 355 -33.02 8.49 6.07
C ALA A 355 -32.51 8.50 7.52
N LEU A 356 -31.19 8.60 7.70
CA LEU A 356 -30.55 8.61 9.02
C LEU A 356 -30.25 10.04 9.47
N THR A 357 -30.37 10.27 10.78
CA THR A 357 -29.95 11.51 11.45
C THR A 357 -28.43 11.53 11.70
N ASP A 358 -27.86 12.71 11.94
CA ASP A 358 -26.42 12.86 12.20
C ASP A 358 -25.92 12.12 13.45
N GLU A 359 -26.76 11.98 14.48
CA GLU A 359 -26.42 11.19 15.68
C GLU A 359 -26.40 9.69 15.41
N GLU A 360 -27.34 9.18 14.63
CA GLU A 360 -27.36 7.78 14.19
C GLU A 360 -26.16 7.46 13.30
N VAL A 361 -25.73 8.40 12.47
CA VAL A 361 -24.50 8.24 11.67
C VAL A 361 -23.26 8.18 12.56
N ARG A 362 -23.20 8.99 13.63
CA ARG A 362 -22.08 8.96 14.58
C ARG A 362 -22.04 7.67 15.39
N SER A 363 -23.17 7.20 15.89
CA SER A 363 -23.25 5.95 16.66
C SER A 363 -22.92 4.74 15.78
N ALA A 364 -23.43 4.71 14.54
CA ALA A 364 -23.11 3.67 13.57
C ALA A 364 -21.60 3.62 13.26
N ARG A 365 -20.95 4.78 13.04
CA ARG A 365 -19.49 4.84 12.82
C ARG A 365 -18.70 4.29 14.00
N LEU A 366 -19.10 4.61 15.23
CA LEU A 366 -18.43 4.10 16.43
C LEU A 366 -18.58 2.58 16.54
N GLU A 367 -19.76 2.06 16.25
CA GLU A 367 -20.05 0.63 16.29
C GLU A 367 -19.29 -0.14 15.20
N GLU A 368 -19.21 0.41 13.99
CA GLU A 368 -18.40 -0.14 12.90
C GLU A 368 -16.93 -0.25 13.27
N LEU A 369 -16.36 0.80 13.89
CA LEU A 369 -14.98 0.75 14.39
C LEU A 369 -14.81 -0.34 15.44
N LYS A 370 -15.74 -0.44 16.41
CA LYS A 370 -15.69 -1.51 17.42
C LYS A 370 -15.75 -2.89 16.79
N MET A 371 -16.57 -3.11 15.76
CA MET A 371 -16.66 -4.39 15.05
C MET A 371 -15.32 -4.81 14.41
N LEU A 372 -14.55 -3.85 13.89
CA LEU A 372 -13.27 -4.14 13.25
C LEU A 372 -12.18 -4.59 14.24
N PHE A 373 -12.27 -4.16 15.50
CA PHE A 373 -11.30 -4.48 16.56
C PHE A 373 -11.81 -5.51 17.59
N ARG A 374 -12.94 -6.17 17.33
CA ARG A 374 -13.48 -7.20 18.22
C ARG A 374 -12.55 -8.39 18.38
#